data_AF-W9T388-F1
#
_entry.id   AF-W9T388-F1
#
_cell.length_a   1.000
_cell.length_b   1.000
_cell.length_c   1.000
_cell.angle_alpha   90.00
_cell.angle_beta   90.00
_cell.angle_gamma   90.00
#
_symmetry.space_group_name_H-M   'P 1'
#
loop_
_entity.id
_entity.type
_entity.pdbx_description
1 polymer ?
#
loop_
_entity_poly.entity_id
_entity_poly.type
_entity_poly.pdbx_seq_one_letter_code
_entity_poly.pdbx_strand_id
1 'polypeptide(L)'
;MIDRIAAFCIRRSVWVASALLLMTLVLGWSALHIEVRTVFEDMLPSRHEYVQTHEKFKDTFGGSNMVTIMFEVDEGDIFQKPVLEKVREVTMGLREVSAVNPYQITSLASKKLKEVRASTTGIVSLPLMWPDLPETAA
;
A
#
# COMPACT_ATOMS: atom_id res chain seq x y z
N MET A 1 -53.98 12.98 16.78
CA MET A 1 -52.75 13.59 16.23
C MET A 1 -52.34 12.97 14.90
N ILE A 2 -52.36 11.64 14.78
CA ILE A 2 -52.00 10.91 13.56
C ILE A 2 -52.93 11.25 12.38
N ASP A 3 -54.24 11.42 12.63
CA ASP A 3 -55.22 11.75 11.58
C ASP A 3 -54.97 13.11 10.90
N ARG A 4 -54.41 14.09 11.61
CA ARG A 4 -54.03 15.38 11.02
C ARG A 4 -52.85 15.24 10.07
N ILE A 5 -51.89 14.39 10.41
CA ILE A 5 -50.71 14.12 9.58
C ILE A 5 -51.14 13.33 8.34
N ALA A 6 -51.97 12.31 8.50
CA ALA A 6 -52.52 11.53 7.40
C ALA A 6 -53.34 12.40 6.43
N ALA A 7 -54.24 13.25 6.95
CA ALA A 7 -55.03 14.16 6.13
C ALA A 7 -54.17 15.20 5.40
N PHE A 8 -53.07 15.67 6.01
CA PHE A 8 -52.10 16.56 5.37
C PHE A 8 -51.34 15.86 4.24
N CYS A 9 -50.89 14.62 4.47
CA CYS A 9 -50.24 13.80 3.45
C CYS A 9 -51.16 13.50 2.26
N ILE A 10 -52.44 13.23 2.49
CA ILE A 10 -53.42 12.96 1.41
C ILE A 10 -53.78 14.23 0.64
N ARG A 11 -54.00 15.36 1.35
CA ARG A 11 -54.37 16.65 0.72
C ARG A 11 -53.26 17.22 -0.16
N ARG A 12 -52.00 16.95 0.18
CA ARG A 12 -50.81 17.42 -0.56
C ARG A 12 -49.96 16.25 -1.06
N SER A 13 -50.61 15.15 -1.47
CA SER A 13 -49.98 13.90 -1.89
C SER A 13 -48.87 14.07 -2.93
N VAL A 14 -49.06 14.95 -3.91
CA VAL A 14 -48.05 15.24 -4.94
C VAL A 14 -46.76 15.81 -4.35
N TRP A 15 -46.83 16.71 -3.35
CA TRP A 15 -45.60 17.29 -2.77
C TRP A 15 -44.89 16.30 -1.86
N VAL A 16 -45.63 15.52 -1.10
CA VAL A 16 -45.05 14.49 -0.24
C VAL A 16 -44.39 13.40 -1.10
N ALA A 17 -45.03 12.99 -2.19
CA ALA A 17 -44.47 12.05 -3.15
C ALA A 17 -43.21 12.60 -3.82
N SER A 18 -43.22 13.86 -4.29
CA SER A 18 -42.03 14.49 -4.88
C SER A 18 -40.88 14.62 -3.87
N ALA A 19 -41.17 14.96 -2.62
CA ALA A 19 -40.14 15.06 -1.57
C ALA A 19 -39.52 13.69 -1.26
N LEU A 20 -40.35 12.64 -1.16
CA LEU A 20 -39.87 11.27 -0.99
C LEU A 20 -39.03 10.82 -2.19
N LEU A 21 -39.50 11.07 -3.41
CA LEU A 21 -38.79 10.69 -4.63
C LEU A 21 -37.44 11.40 -4.73
N LEU A 22 -37.39 12.69 -4.40
CA LEU A 22 -36.14 13.45 -4.37
C LEU A 22 -35.18 12.91 -3.31
N MET A 23 -35.67 12.59 -2.11
CA MET A 23 -34.87 11.95 -1.07
C MET A 23 -34.35 10.57 -1.52
N THR A 24 -35.18 9.76 -2.18
CA THR A 24 -34.77 8.46 -2.73
C THR A 24 -33.71 8.62 -3.81
N LEU A 25 -33.84 9.60 -4.70
CA LEU A 25 -32.82 9.88 -5.72
C LEU A 25 -31.49 10.32 -5.11
N VAL A 26 -31.52 11.17 -4.08
CA VAL A 26 -30.30 11.61 -3.37
C VAL A 26 -29.61 10.43 -2.68
N LEU A 27 -30.37 9.59 -1.97
CA LEU A 27 -29.84 8.39 -1.33
C LEU A 27 -29.34 7.37 -2.36
N GLY A 28 -30.05 7.22 -3.48
CA GLY A 28 -29.65 6.35 -4.59
C GLY A 28 -28.36 6.82 -5.26
N TRP A 29 -28.20 8.13 -5.49
CA TRP A 29 -26.94 8.72 -5.95
C TRP A 29 -25.82 8.41 -4.97
N SER A 30 -26.03 8.66 -3.67
CA SER A 30 -25.03 8.40 -2.64
C SER A 30 -24.61 6.92 -2.59
N ALA A 31 -25.57 6.00 -2.71
CA ALA A 31 -25.32 4.57 -2.74
C ALA A 31 -24.43 4.14 -3.92
N LEU A 32 -24.55 4.79 -5.08
CA LEU A 32 -23.69 4.55 -6.24
C LEU A 32 -22.23 4.98 -6.02
N HIS A 33 -21.96 5.84 -5.04
CA HIS A 33 -20.61 6.35 -4.73
C HIS A 33 -19.95 5.60 -3.57
N ILE A 34 -20.60 4.55 -3.02
CA ILE A 34 -20.01 3.75 -1.95
C ILE A 34 -18.93 2.85 -2.55
N GLU A 35 -17.67 3.15 -2.25
CA GLU A 35 -16.55 2.28 -2.56
C GLU A 35 -16.49 1.13 -1.55
N VAL A 36 -16.81 -0.08 -1.99
CA VAL A 36 -16.64 -1.28 -1.17
C VAL A 36 -15.17 -1.70 -1.23
N ARG A 37 -14.42 -1.41 -0.17
CA ARG A 37 -13.03 -1.86 0.00
C ARG A 37 -12.97 -2.90 1.12
N THR A 38 -12.32 -4.03 0.87
CA THR A 38 -12.04 -5.02 1.91
C THR A 38 -10.70 -4.69 2.54
N VAL A 39 -10.73 -3.99 3.67
CA VAL A 39 -9.54 -3.71 4.48
C VAL A 39 -9.56 -4.67 5.67
N PHE A 40 -8.65 -5.63 5.70
CA PHE A 40 -8.59 -6.65 6.77
C PHE A 40 -8.42 -6.03 8.17
N GLU A 41 -7.75 -4.87 8.24
CA GLU A 41 -7.55 -4.11 9.48
C GLU A 41 -8.88 -3.63 10.08
N ASP A 42 -9.89 -3.33 9.26
CA ASP A 42 -11.23 -2.89 9.71
C ASP A 42 -12.04 -4.03 10.35
N MET A 43 -11.65 -5.28 10.12
CA MET A 43 -12.27 -6.44 10.76
C MET A 43 -11.77 -6.65 12.20
N LEU A 44 -10.72 -5.94 12.62
CA LEU A 44 -10.13 -6.08 13.94
C LEU A 44 -10.83 -5.15 14.96
N PRO A 45 -10.96 -5.58 16.24
CA PRO A 45 -11.55 -4.74 17.27
C PRO A 45 -10.65 -3.54 17.59
N SER A 46 -11.05 -2.36 17.13
CA SER A 46 -10.25 -1.12 17.22
C SER A 46 -9.90 -0.69 18.66
N ARG A 47 -10.65 -1.18 19.65
CA ARG A 47 -10.42 -0.86 21.08
C ARG A 47 -9.39 -1.75 21.77
N HIS A 48 -8.88 -2.79 21.10
CA HIS A 48 -7.92 -3.70 21.72
C HIS A 48 -6.54 -3.06 21.87
N GLU A 49 -5.84 -3.29 22.98
CA GLU A 49 -4.53 -2.69 23.31
C GLU A 49 -3.45 -2.99 22.24
N TYR A 50 -3.44 -4.22 21.71
CA TYR A 50 -2.54 -4.60 20.62
C TYR A 50 -2.81 -3.83 19.32
N VAL A 51 -4.07 -3.58 18.98
CA VAL A 51 -4.42 -2.82 17.76
C VAL A 51 -3.97 -1.36 17.92
N GLN A 52 -4.19 -0.75 19.08
CA GLN A 52 -3.71 0.61 19.37
C GLN A 52 -2.18 0.71 19.34
N THR A 53 -1.49 -0.30 19.86
CA THR A 53 -0.03 -0.37 19.83
C THR A 53 0.47 -0.53 18.40
N HIS A 54 -0.16 -1.40 17.60
CA HIS A 54 0.17 -1.57 16.19
C HIS A 54 -0.01 -0.26 15.41
N GLU A 55 -1.17 0.38 15.53
CA GLU A 55 -1.47 1.67 14.90
C GLU A 55 -0.47 2.77 15.26
N LYS A 56 0.00 2.79 16.52
CA LYS A 56 1.00 3.77 16.97
C LYS A 56 2.38 3.58 16.33
N PHE A 57 2.74 2.36 15.95
CA PHE A 57 4.10 2.01 15.53
C PHE A 57 4.22 1.50 14.09
N LYS A 58 3.10 1.30 13.38
CA LYS A 58 3.08 0.73 12.01
C LYS A 58 3.92 1.52 11.01
N ASP A 59 3.93 2.86 11.11
CA ASP A 59 4.71 3.69 10.19
C ASP A 59 6.23 3.57 10.42
N THR A 60 6.65 3.28 11.66
CA THR A 60 8.07 3.19 12.04
C THR A 60 8.65 1.82 11.76
N PHE A 61 7.93 0.74 12.06
CA PHE A 61 8.42 -0.63 11.91
C PHE A 61 8.09 -1.27 10.56
N GLY A 62 7.28 -0.60 9.73
CA GLY A 62 6.80 -1.13 8.46
C GLY A 62 5.33 -1.52 8.58
N GLY A 63 4.53 -1.03 7.63
CA GLY A 63 3.11 -1.33 7.55
C GLY A 63 2.84 -2.76 7.10
N SER A 64 1.58 -3.17 7.20
CA SER A 64 1.07 -4.47 6.71
C SER A 64 1.22 -4.64 5.18
N ASN A 65 1.35 -3.53 4.45
CA ASN A 65 1.38 -3.49 3.00
C ASN A 65 2.81 -3.70 2.46
N MET A 66 3.25 -4.95 2.42
CA MET A 66 4.50 -5.36 1.81
C MET A 66 4.28 -5.84 0.37
N VAL A 67 5.11 -5.36 -0.56
CA VAL A 67 5.13 -5.86 -1.95
C VAL A 67 6.49 -6.50 -2.22
N THR A 68 6.47 -7.73 -2.74
CA THR A 68 7.67 -8.45 -3.16
C THR A 68 7.68 -8.53 -4.69
N ILE A 69 8.79 -8.09 -5.29
CA ILE A 69 9.02 -8.15 -6.74
C ILE A 69 10.10 -9.20 -6.98
N MET A 70 9.76 -10.22 -7.75
CA MET A 70 10.68 -11.29 -8.15
C MET A 70 11.09 -11.09 -9.61
N PHE A 71 12.36 -11.31 -9.91
CA PHE A 71 12.89 -11.29 -11.27
C PHE A 71 13.21 -12.73 -11.67
N GLU A 72 12.71 -13.15 -12.82
CA GLU A 72 12.97 -14.44 -13.44
C GLU A 72 13.64 -14.19 -14.79
N VAL A 73 14.59 -15.07 -15.16
CA VAL A 73 15.35 -15.00 -16.41
C VAL A 73 15.06 -16.28 -17.17
N ASP A 74 14.42 -16.16 -18.34
CA ASP A 74 14.05 -17.31 -19.17
C ASP A 74 15.27 -18.00 -19.81
N GLU A 75 16.27 -17.21 -20.20
CA GLU A 75 17.47 -17.69 -20.89
C GLU A 75 18.75 -17.14 -20.25
N GLY A 76 19.61 -18.04 -19.78
CA GLY A 76 20.93 -17.71 -19.23
C GLY A 76 20.98 -17.66 -17.70
N ASP A 77 21.61 -16.63 -17.14
CA ASP A 77 21.91 -16.53 -15.70
C ASP A 77 21.41 -15.20 -15.13
N ILE A 78 21.02 -15.19 -13.86
CA ILE A 78 20.54 -14.03 -13.12
C ILE A 78 21.64 -12.98 -12.86
N PHE A 79 22.91 -13.39 -12.93
CA PHE A 79 24.07 -12.51 -12.71
C PHE A 79 24.53 -11.77 -13.97
N GLN A 80 23.77 -11.84 -15.07
CA GLN A 80 24.07 -11.09 -16.29
C GLN A 80 23.90 -9.59 -16.07
N LYS A 81 24.81 -8.79 -16.65
CA LYS A 81 24.80 -7.32 -16.53
C LYS A 81 23.45 -6.67 -16.89
N PRO A 82 22.74 -7.05 -17.97
CA PRO A 82 21.43 -6.47 -18.29
C PRO A 82 20.36 -6.75 -17.21
N VAL A 83 20.39 -7.94 -16.59
CA VAL A 83 19.45 -8.31 -15.52
C VAL A 83 19.73 -7.49 -14.27
N LEU A 84 21.00 -7.39 -13.87
CA LEU A 84 21.42 -6.59 -12.73
C LEU A 84 21.13 -5.09 -12.92
N GLU A 85 21.28 -4.59 -14.15
CA GLU A 85 20.90 -3.22 -14.51
C GLU A 85 19.39 -3.01 -14.38
N LYS A 86 18.57 -3.98 -14.80
CA LYS A 86 17.12 -3.92 -14.66
C LYS A 86 16.69 -3.89 -13.19
N VAL A 87 17.32 -4.72 -12.35
CA VAL A 87 17.08 -4.70 -10.89
C VAL A 87 17.43 -3.34 -10.30
N ARG A 88 18.54 -2.71 -10.73
CA ARG A 88 18.93 -1.37 -10.28
C ARG A 88 17.92 -0.31 -10.73
N GLU A 89 17.51 -0.33 -12.00
CA GLU A 89 16.54 0.60 -12.57
C GLU A 89 15.23 0.56 -11.79
N VAL A 90 14.67 -0.64 -11.58
CA VAL A 90 13.44 -0.83 -10.80
C VAL A 90 13.64 -0.35 -9.35
N THR A 91 14.76 -0.69 -8.72
CA THR A 91 15.06 -0.28 -7.33
C THR A 91 15.11 1.25 -7.20
N MET A 92 15.70 1.96 -8.17
CA MET A 92 15.76 3.42 -8.16
C MET A 92 14.40 4.04 -8.48
N GLY A 93 13.69 3.52 -9.47
CA GLY A 93 12.34 3.98 -9.82
C GLY A 93 11.34 3.84 -8.67
N LEU A 94 11.44 2.77 -7.88
CA LEU A 94 10.60 2.59 -6.68
C LEU A 94 10.79 3.70 -5.64
N ARG A 95 11.94 4.39 -5.62
CA ARG A 95 12.18 5.51 -4.69
C ARG A 95 11.39 6.77 -5.08
N GLU A 96 10.95 6.85 -6.33
CA GLU A 96 10.18 7.99 -6.87
C GLU A 96 8.66 7.79 -6.73
N VAL A 97 8.22 6.57 -6.42
CA VAL A 97 6.81 6.24 -6.21
C VAL A 97 6.33 6.80 -4.87
N SER A 98 5.32 7.68 -4.91
CA SER A 98 4.80 8.40 -3.72
C SER A 98 4.32 7.49 -2.58
N ALA A 99 3.84 6.29 -2.90
CA ALA A 99 3.34 5.32 -1.93
C ALA A 99 4.43 4.40 -1.33
N VAL A 100 5.67 4.49 -1.80
CA VAL A 100 6.78 3.63 -1.34
C VAL A 100 7.65 4.39 -0.35
N ASN A 101 7.91 3.81 0.82
CA ASN A 101 8.88 4.36 1.76
C ASN A 101 10.32 4.04 1.29
N PRO A 102 11.13 5.02 0.85
CA PRO A 102 12.46 4.74 0.30
C PRO A 102 13.42 4.12 1.30
N TYR A 103 13.19 4.31 2.61
CA TYR A 103 14.01 3.73 3.68
C TYR A 103 13.71 2.25 3.94
N GLN A 104 12.58 1.74 3.46
CA GLN A 104 12.16 0.36 3.64
C GLN A 104 12.44 -0.53 2.40
N ILE A 105 12.94 0.04 1.31
CA ILE A 105 13.31 -0.71 0.10
C ILE A 105 14.50 -1.62 0.40
N THR A 106 14.28 -2.94 0.29
CA THR A 106 15.32 -3.97 0.44
C THR A 106 15.51 -4.65 -0.91
N SER A 107 16.68 -4.46 -1.51
CA SER A 107 17.03 -4.96 -2.85
C SER A 107 18.54 -5.20 -2.93
N LEU A 108 18.98 -6.07 -3.84
CA LEU A 108 20.41 -6.29 -4.16
C LEU A 108 21.09 -4.98 -4.56
N ALA A 109 20.36 -4.11 -5.26
CA ALA A 109 20.82 -2.81 -5.71
C ALA A 109 20.66 -1.70 -4.66
N SER A 110 20.27 -1.99 -3.42
CA SER A 110 20.14 -0.99 -2.36
C SER A 110 21.38 -0.94 -1.45
N LYS A 111 21.65 0.22 -0.85
CA LYS A 111 22.77 0.41 0.11
C LYS A 111 22.65 -0.48 1.38
N LYS A 112 21.47 -1.05 1.62
CA LYS A 112 21.14 -1.79 2.84
C LYS A 112 21.71 -3.22 2.81
N LEU A 113 21.76 -3.86 1.64
CA LEU A 113 22.37 -5.18 1.51
C LEU A 113 23.88 -5.05 1.36
N LYS A 114 24.59 -5.65 2.32
CA LYS A 114 26.04 -5.58 2.41
C LYS A 114 26.59 -6.96 2.75
N GLU A 115 27.71 -7.28 2.14
CA GLU A 115 28.56 -8.37 2.58
C GLU A 115 29.39 -7.90 3.78
N VAL A 116 29.52 -8.74 4.80
CA VAL A 116 30.38 -8.48 5.96
C VAL A 116 31.49 -9.52 5.95
N ARG A 117 32.72 -9.08 5.73
CA ARG A 117 33.92 -9.93 5.77
C ARG A 117 34.72 -9.62 7.02
N ALA A 118 35.09 -10.65 7.78
CA ALA A 118 36.00 -10.55 8.90
C ALA A 118 37.38 -11.08 8.50
N SER A 119 38.43 -10.32 8.78
CA SER A 119 39.83 -10.69 8.56
C SER A 119 40.66 -10.43 9.82
N THR A 120 41.91 -10.90 9.81
CA THR A 120 42.88 -10.63 10.89
C THR A 120 43.16 -9.14 11.11
N THR A 121 42.87 -8.30 10.11
CA THR A 121 43.07 -6.85 10.17
C THR A 121 41.81 -6.08 10.58
N GLY A 122 40.62 -6.71 10.53
CA GLY A 122 39.38 -6.08 10.97
C GLY A 122 38.12 -6.60 10.29
N ILE A 123 37.01 -5.88 10.46
CA ILE A 123 35.71 -6.18 9.84
C ILE A 123 35.46 -5.15 8.74
N VAL A 124 35.20 -5.63 7.53
CA VAL A 124 34.88 -4.80 6.36
C VAL A 124 33.44 -5.08 5.92
N SER A 125 32.65 -4.02 5.73
CA SER A 125 31.27 -4.12 5.24
C SER A 125 31.13 -3.40 3.90
N LEU A 126 30.86 -4.14 2.84
CA LEU A 126 30.78 -3.64 1.47
C LEU A 126 29.35 -3.86 0.93
N PRO A 127 28.72 -2.84 0.32
CA PRO A 127 27.46 -3.04 -0.40
C PRO A 127 27.61 -4.06 -1.53
N LEU A 128 26.54 -4.78 -1.85
CA LEU A 128 26.58 -5.80 -2.91
C LEU A 128 26.65 -5.18 -4.32
N MET A 129 25.81 -4.18 -4.62
CA MET A 129 25.71 -3.56 -5.95
C MET A 129 25.56 -2.02 -5.91
N TRP A 130 25.90 -1.38 -4.79
CA TRP A 130 25.77 0.08 -4.63
C TRP A 130 27.15 0.74 -4.57
N PRO A 131 27.40 1.87 -5.28
CA PRO A 131 26.47 2.64 -6.13
C PRO A 131 26.38 2.14 -7.58
N ASP A 132 27.41 1.47 -8.06
CA ASP A 132 27.53 0.99 -9.44
C ASP A 132 27.40 -0.53 -9.52
N LEU A 133 27.04 -1.00 -10.72
CA LEU A 133 26.91 -2.42 -11.00
C LEU A 133 28.30 -3.09 -10.94
N PRO A 134 28.39 -4.35 -10.47
CA PRO A 134 29.64 -5.08 -10.47
C PRO A 134 30.14 -5.28 -11.91
N GLU A 135 31.43 -4.98 -12.16
CA GLU A 135 32.04 -5.08 -13.48
C GLU A 135 32.55 -6.49 -13.81
N THR A 136 32.80 -7.30 -12.79
CA THR A 136 33.35 -8.67 -12.91
C THR A 136 32.36 -9.70 -12.41
N ALA A 137 32.25 -10.83 -13.12
CA ALA A 137 31.72 -12.05 -12.53
C ALA A 137 32.64 -12.46 -11.36
N ALA A 138 32.06 -12.66 -10.18
CA ALA A 138 32.80 -13.04 -8.98
C ALA A 138 33.47 -14.41 -9.13
#